data_AF-A0A7R9DGN2-F1
#
_entry.id   AF-A0A7R9DGN2-F1
#
_cell.length_a   1.000
_cell.length_b   1.000
_cell.length_c   1.000
_cell.angle_alpha   90.00
_cell.angle_beta   90.00
_cell.angle_gamma   90.00
#
_symmetry.space_group_name_H-M   'P 1'
#
loop_
_entity.id
_entity.type
_entity.pdbx_description
1 polymer ?
#
loop_
_entity_poly.entity_id
_entity_poly.type
_entity_poly.pdbx_seq_one_letter_code
_entity_poly.pdbx_strand_id
1 'polypeptide(L)'
;MLWPHLWLVAVPYVILVPLTTQAVDYDYERVLELSLLFYEAQRSGKLPSDNRVTWRGDSALEDRGQQGEDLTGGYYDAGDFVKFGFTMASTTTLLAWGFLSYKEAYISAGQFNHGLNALKWSADYFIKCHVSPNELYGQVGDFNLDHEFWGRPEELNMSRPAYKIDAQHP
;
A
#
# COMPACT_ATOMS: atom_id res chain seq x y z
N MET A 1 -75.28 -22.39 41.30
CA MET A 1 -74.63 -21.07 41.12
C MET A 1 -73.72 -20.88 42.33
N LEU A 2 -72.40 -20.78 42.26
CA LEU A 2 -71.45 -20.43 41.20
C LEU A 2 -70.11 -21.14 41.50
N TRP A 3 -69.42 -21.58 40.45
CA TRP A 3 -68.04 -22.07 40.50
C TRP A 3 -67.09 -20.86 40.50
N PRO A 4 -66.08 -20.74 41.39
CA PRO A 4 -65.05 -19.74 41.21
C PRO A 4 -63.99 -20.30 40.26
N HIS A 5 -63.98 -19.79 39.02
CA HIS A 5 -62.90 -20.00 38.07
C HIS A 5 -61.71 -19.12 38.47
N LEU A 6 -60.67 -19.70 39.08
CA LEU A 6 -59.36 -19.05 39.17
C LEU A 6 -58.68 -19.14 37.81
N TRP A 7 -58.54 -18.01 37.13
CA TRP A 7 -57.68 -17.88 35.96
C TRP A 7 -56.27 -17.51 36.44
N LEU A 8 -55.34 -18.47 36.39
CA LEU A 8 -53.91 -18.21 36.54
C LEU A 8 -53.42 -17.46 35.29
N VAL A 9 -53.19 -16.15 35.40
CA VAL A 9 -52.50 -15.38 34.38
C VAL A 9 -51.00 -15.61 34.56
N ALA A 10 -50.42 -16.48 33.74
CA ALA A 10 -48.98 -16.63 33.66
C ALA A 10 -48.39 -15.41 32.94
N VAL A 11 -47.72 -14.52 33.68
CA VAL A 11 -46.92 -13.44 33.09
C VAL A 11 -45.58 -14.05 32.67
N PRO A 12 -45.23 -14.13 31.37
CA PRO A 12 -43.93 -14.64 30.99
C PRO A 12 -42.87 -13.62 31.42
N TYR A 13 -41.98 -14.03 32.33
CA TYR A 13 -40.73 -13.30 32.56
C TYR A 13 -39.89 -13.42 31.29
N VAL A 14 -39.82 -12.34 30.51
CA VAL A 14 -38.85 -12.22 29.43
C VAL A 14 -37.48 -12.02 30.08
N ILE A 15 -36.67 -13.08 30.12
CA ILE A 15 -35.27 -12.99 30.52
C ILE A 15 -34.52 -12.31 29.37
N LEU A 16 -34.24 -11.02 29.52
CA LEU A 16 -33.28 -10.30 28.69
C LEU A 16 -31.89 -10.86 29.01
N VAL A 17 -31.40 -11.78 28.18
CA VAL A 17 -30.00 -12.17 28.19
C VAL A 17 -29.23 -11.01 27.54
N PRO A 18 -28.36 -10.28 28.26
CA PRO A 18 -27.51 -9.29 27.61
C PRO A 18 -26.62 -10.03 26.62
N LEU A 19 -26.72 -9.68 25.32
CA LEU A 19 -25.66 -10.04 24.39
C LEU A 19 -24.41 -9.29 24.85
N THR A 20 -23.50 -10.00 25.51
CA THR A 20 -22.12 -9.52 25.62
C THR A 20 -21.54 -9.58 24.22
N THR A 21 -21.37 -8.44 23.57
CA THR A 21 -20.49 -8.38 22.41
C THR A 21 -19.07 -8.47 22.94
N GLN A 22 -18.43 -9.64 22.83
CA GLN A 22 -16.99 -9.72 23.02
C GLN A 22 -16.34 -8.83 21.96
N ALA A 23 -15.86 -7.66 22.37
CA ALA A 23 -14.96 -6.88 21.52
C ALA A 23 -13.73 -7.74 21.29
N VAL A 24 -13.50 -8.13 20.04
CA VAL A 24 -12.22 -8.75 19.66
C VAL A 24 -11.21 -7.63 19.70
N ASP A 25 -10.26 -7.73 20.62
CA ASP A 25 -9.13 -6.82 20.69
C ASP A 25 -8.13 -7.19 19.60
N TYR A 26 -7.76 -6.23 18.77
CA TYR A 26 -6.78 -6.42 17.70
C TYR A 26 -5.55 -5.57 18.02
N ASP A 27 -4.37 -6.16 17.83
CA ASP A 27 -3.11 -5.45 17.92
C ASP A 27 -2.93 -4.51 16.70
N TYR A 28 -3.53 -3.33 16.78
CA TYR A 28 -3.47 -2.34 15.70
C TYR A 28 -2.08 -1.75 15.50
N GLU A 29 -1.22 -1.75 16.52
CA GLU A 29 0.18 -1.34 16.37
C GLU A 29 0.91 -2.32 15.44
N ARG A 30 0.72 -3.62 15.66
CA ARG A 30 1.26 -4.66 14.78
C ARG A 30 0.67 -4.62 13.38
N VAL A 31 -0.63 -4.36 13.25
CA VAL A 31 -1.27 -4.22 11.92
C VAL A 31 -0.64 -3.05 11.15
N LEU A 32 -0.40 -1.91 11.81
CA LEU A 32 0.19 -0.73 11.18
C LEU A 32 1.64 -0.98 10.75
N GLU A 33 2.41 -1.64 11.60
CA GLU A 33 3.78 -2.05 11.30
C GLU A 33 3.83 -2.96 10.05
N LEU A 34 2.98 -4.00 10.02
CA LEU A 34 2.90 -4.95 8.91
C LEU A 34 2.44 -4.27 7.62
N SER A 35 1.48 -3.36 7.70
CA SER A 35 1.00 -2.59 6.54
C SER A 35 2.10 -1.73 5.93
N LEU A 36 2.99 -1.13 6.75
CA LEU A 36 4.13 -0.37 6.24
C LEU A 36 5.24 -1.27 5.71
N LEU A 37 5.48 -2.42 6.34
CA LEU A 37 6.42 -3.43 5.84
C LEU A 37 6.00 -3.98 4.47
N PHE A 38 4.70 -4.06 4.19
CA PHE A 38 4.20 -4.40 2.85
C PHE A 38 4.73 -3.42 1.79
N TYR A 39 4.65 -2.11 2.02
CA TYR A 39 5.22 -1.14 1.07
C TYR A 39 6.74 -1.27 0.94
N GLU A 40 7.46 -1.54 2.02
CA GLU A 40 8.91 -1.82 1.94
C GLU A 40 9.19 -3.05 1.06
N ALA A 41 8.35 -4.08 1.15
CA ALA A 41 8.45 -5.29 0.34
C ALA A 41 8.12 -5.06 -1.14
N GLN A 42 7.50 -3.93 -1.51
CA GLN A 42 7.19 -3.56 -2.89
C GLN A 42 8.25 -2.63 -3.52
N ARG A 43 9.26 -2.18 -2.77
CA ARG A 43 10.25 -1.20 -3.27
C ARG A 43 10.99 -1.73 -4.50
N SER A 44 11.10 -0.94 -5.56
CA SER A 44 11.96 -1.18 -6.73
C SER A 44 13.19 -0.27 -6.67
N GLY A 45 14.30 -0.63 -7.31
CA GLY A 45 15.53 0.16 -7.34
C GLY A 45 16.54 -0.28 -6.29
N LYS A 46 17.50 0.62 -6.00
CA LYS A 46 18.53 0.40 -4.98
C LYS A 46 17.94 0.56 -3.59
N LEU A 47 17.90 -0.51 -2.80
CA LEU A 47 17.33 -0.50 -1.46
C LEU A 47 18.24 0.23 -0.47
N PRO A 48 17.67 0.87 0.57
CA PRO A 48 18.47 1.55 1.57
C PRO A 48 19.16 0.53 2.48
N SER A 49 20.29 0.93 3.09
CA SER A 49 21.10 0.04 3.93
C SER A 49 20.39 -0.44 5.20
N ASP A 50 19.34 0.27 5.62
CA ASP A 50 18.47 -0.04 6.76
C ASP A 50 17.17 -0.76 6.35
N ASN A 51 17.13 -1.36 5.15
CA ASN A 51 15.99 -2.15 4.69
C ASN A 51 15.63 -3.27 5.69
N ARG A 52 14.36 -3.32 6.12
CA ARG A 52 13.86 -4.30 7.10
C ARG A 52 13.40 -5.61 6.46
N VAL A 53 13.10 -5.59 5.16
CA VAL A 53 12.63 -6.77 4.40
C VAL A 53 13.84 -7.54 3.89
N THR A 54 14.38 -8.43 4.72
CA THR A 54 15.69 -9.07 4.53
C THR A 54 15.82 -10.00 3.32
N TRP A 55 14.71 -10.43 2.73
CA TRP A 55 14.68 -11.28 1.54
C TRP A 55 14.59 -10.47 0.23
N ARG A 56 14.41 -9.15 0.29
CA ARG A 56 14.45 -8.25 -0.86
C ARG A 56 15.86 -7.70 -1.05
N GLY A 57 16.26 -7.56 -2.32
CA GLY A 57 17.52 -6.95 -2.75
C GLY A 57 17.30 -5.84 -3.77
N ASP A 58 18.42 -5.29 -4.25
CA ASP A 58 18.41 -4.27 -5.31
C ASP A 58 17.84 -4.87 -6.61
N SER A 59 16.89 -4.16 -7.24
CA SER A 59 16.21 -4.63 -8.45
C SER A 59 15.95 -3.49 -9.43
N ALA A 60 15.75 -3.83 -10.72
CA ALA A 60 15.39 -2.87 -11.77
C ALA A 60 16.28 -1.60 -11.81
N LEU A 61 17.59 -1.78 -11.60
CA LEU A 61 18.58 -0.68 -11.52
C LEU A 61 18.81 0.05 -12.86
N GLU A 62 18.32 -0.52 -13.96
CA GLU A 62 18.41 0.07 -15.30
C GLU A 62 17.08 0.66 -15.79
N ASP A 63 16.09 0.84 -14.91
CA ASP A 63 14.87 1.57 -15.22
C ASP A 63 15.23 3.02 -15.65
N ARG A 64 15.03 3.34 -16.93
CA ARG A 64 15.39 4.62 -17.55
C ARG A 64 14.37 5.11 -18.55
N GLY A 65 14.31 6.43 -18.72
CA GLY A 65 13.53 7.09 -19.76
C GLY A 65 14.17 6.97 -21.16
N GLN A 66 13.46 7.41 -22.20
CA GLN A 66 13.96 7.33 -23.58
C GLN A 66 15.24 8.14 -23.82
N GLN A 67 15.52 9.15 -22.99
CA GLN A 67 16.70 10.01 -23.08
C GLN A 67 17.71 9.75 -21.95
N GLY A 68 17.59 8.62 -21.25
CA GLY A 68 18.51 8.20 -20.19
C GLY A 68 18.21 8.77 -18.81
N GLU A 69 17.03 9.38 -18.62
CA GLU A 69 16.55 9.87 -17.33
C GLU A 69 16.52 8.71 -16.32
N ASP A 70 17.02 8.93 -15.10
CA ASP A 70 16.97 7.93 -14.05
C ASP A 70 15.52 7.74 -13.58
N LEU A 71 14.96 6.56 -13.82
CA LEU A 71 13.62 6.19 -13.36
C LEU A 71 13.67 5.06 -12.33
N THR A 72 14.81 4.80 -11.68
CA THR A 72 14.91 3.82 -10.59
C THR A 72 14.16 4.30 -9.33
N GLY A 73 13.66 3.35 -8.52
CA GLY A 73 12.87 3.65 -7.34
C GLY A 73 11.38 3.30 -7.51
N GLY A 74 10.56 3.79 -6.58
CA GLY A 74 9.11 3.59 -6.59
C GLY A 74 8.70 2.18 -6.11
N TYR A 75 7.42 1.86 -6.27
CA TYR A 75 6.86 0.57 -5.87
C TYR A 75 6.46 -0.25 -7.09
N TYR A 76 6.66 -1.57 -7.02
CA TYR A 76 5.95 -2.49 -7.87
C TYR A 76 4.47 -2.52 -7.49
N ASP A 77 3.59 -2.63 -8.48
CA ASP A 77 2.15 -2.38 -8.28
C ASP A 77 1.47 -3.47 -7.46
N ALA A 78 1.72 -4.74 -7.79
CA ALA A 78 1.04 -5.87 -7.16
C ALA A 78 2.00 -7.05 -6.92
N GLY A 79 1.65 -8.23 -7.44
CA GLY A 79 2.55 -9.40 -7.47
C GLY A 79 3.48 -9.42 -8.69
N ASP A 80 3.39 -8.40 -9.54
CA ASP A 80 4.21 -8.17 -10.72
C ASP A 80 5.33 -7.16 -10.41
N PHE A 81 6.08 -6.77 -11.44
CA PHE A 81 7.17 -5.82 -11.35
C PHE A 81 6.98 -4.58 -12.25
N VAL A 82 5.77 -4.35 -12.75
CA VAL A 82 5.42 -3.12 -13.43
C VAL A 82 5.27 -2.00 -12.40
N LYS A 83 5.76 -0.81 -12.76
CA LYS A 83 5.55 0.42 -11.98
C LYS A 83 4.44 1.23 -12.62
N PHE A 84 3.20 1.00 -12.18
CA PHE A 84 2.06 1.79 -12.60
C PHE A 84 1.96 3.09 -11.81
N GLY A 85 2.21 4.22 -12.47
CA GLY A 85 2.26 5.54 -11.83
C GLY A 85 0.92 5.95 -11.22
N PHE A 86 -0.20 5.60 -11.85
CA PHE A 86 -1.52 6.02 -11.38
C PHE A 86 -1.93 5.36 -10.04
N THR A 87 -1.78 4.04 -9.94
CA THR A 87 -2.07 3.27 -8.72
C THR A 87 -1.07 3.58 -7.61
N MET A 88 0.21 3.78 -7.95
CA MET A 88 1.22 4.23 -6.99
C MET A 88 0.91 5.64 -6.45
N ALA A 89 0.47 6.56 -7.31
CA ALA A 89 0.09 7.92 -6.89
C ALA A 89 -1.15 7.92 -6.00
N SER A 90 -2.15 7.10 -6.34
CA SER A 90 -3.33 6.88 -5.50
C SER A 90 -2.95 6.35 -4.11
N THR A 91 -2.12 5.30 -4.06
CA THR A 91 -1.60 4.71 -2.82
C THR A 91 -0.85 5.75 -1.99
N THR A 92 0.05 6.52 -2.61
CA THR A 92 0.84 7.55 -1.93
C THR A 92 -0.06 8.64 -1.34
N THR A 93 -1.08 9.05 -2.09
CA THR A 93 -2.04 10.07 -1.66
C THR A 93 -2.87 9.59 -0.47
N LEU A 94 -3.40 8.37 -0.53
CA LEU A 94 -4.18 7.77 0.55
C LEU A 94 -3.34 7.57 1.81
N LEU A 95 -2.09 7.12 1.66
CA LEU A 95 -1.15 6.99 2.77
C LEU A 95 -0.88 8.37 3.38
N ALA A 96 -0.57 9.39 2.57
CA ALA A 96 -0.31 10.75 3.05
C ALA A 96 -1.51 11.33 3.80
N TRP A 97 -2.72 11.11 3.27
CA TRP A 97 -3.96 11.56 3.93
C TRP A 97 -4.18 10.86 5.27
N GLY A 98 -3.92 9.55 5.35
CA GLY A 98 -3.95 8.81 6.61
C GLY A 98 -2.96 9.38 7.64
N PHE A 99 -1.74 9.70 7.22
CA PHE A 99 -0.71 10.30 8.08
C PHE A 99 -1.08 11.70 8.56
N LEU A 100 -1.69 12.52 7.70
CA LEU A 100 -2.18 13.85 8.07
C LEU A 100 -3.34 13.76 9.06
N SER A 101 -4.23 12.78 8.90
CA SER A 101 -5.45 12.65 9.71
C SER A 101 -5.21 11.98 11.05
N TYR A 102 -4.25 11.05 11.13
CA TYR A 102 -4.03 10.16 12.29
C TYR A 102 -2.59 10.15 12.78
N LYS A 103 -1.88 11.28 12.65
CA LYS A 103 -0.45 11.41 13.00
C LYS A 103 -0.11 10.83 14.37
N GLU A 104 -0.92 11.11 15.37
CA GLU A 104 -0.71 10.73 16.77
C GLU A 104 -0.83 9.21 16.95
N ALA A 105 -1.66 8.53 16.16
CA ALA A 105 -1.74 7.07 16.16
C ALA A 105 -0.45 6.45 15.61
N TYR A 106 0.11 7.01 14.53
CA TYR A 106 1.40 6.56 14.00
C TYR A 106 2.56 6.82 14.98
N ILE A 107 2.53 7.93 15.71
CA ILE A 107 3.52 8.22 16.75
C ILE A 107 3.39 7.21 17.90
N SER A 108 2.17 6.98 18.39
CA SER A 108 1.90 6.04 19.48
C SER A 108 2.35 4.62 19.13
N ALA A 109 2.08 4.16 17.90
CA ALA A 109 2.49 2.84 17.41
C ALA A 109 3.98 2.73 17.03
N GLY A 110 4.77 3.80 17.20
CA GLY A 110 6.19 3.84 16.81
C GLY A 110 6.44 3.77 15.29
N GLN A 111 5.40 3.98 14.47
CA GLN A 111 5.44 3.81 13.01
C GLN A 111 5.62 5.11 12.23
N PHE A 112 5.66 6.26 12.90
CA PHE A 112 5.70 7.58 12.25
C PHE A 112 6.84 7.74 11.23
N ASN A 113 8.07 7.38 11.60
CA ASN A 113 9.22 7.52 10.70
C ASN A 113 9.21 6.50 9.55
N HIS A 114 8.75 5.27 9.79
CA HIS A 114 8.58 4.27 8.72
C HIS A 114 7.55 4.73 7.69
N GLY A 115 6.50 5.37 8.17
CA GLY A 115 5.52 6.10 7.37
C GLY A 115 6.09 7.18 6.46
N LEU A 116 6.86 8.09 7.04
CA LEU A 116 7.54 9.14 6.29
C LEU A 116 8.49 8.54 5.25
N ASN A 117 9.21 7.46 5.58
CA ASN A 117 10.06 6.76 4.63
C ASN A 117 9.26 6.11 3.50
N ALA A 118 8.06 5.59 3.77
CA ALA A 118 7.18 5.02 2.75
C ALA A 118 6.67 6.11 1.78
N LEU A 119 6.27 7.28 2.29
CA LEU A 119 5.86 8.42 1.47
C LEU A 119 7.02 9.00 0.66
N LYS A 120 8.20 9.13 1.30
CA LYS A 120 9.40 9.65 0.64
C LYS A 120 9.80 8.76 -0.54
N TRP A 121 9.71 7.44 -0.40
CA TRP A 121 10.12 6.50 -1.45
C TRP A 121 9.36 6.71 -2.77
N SER A 122 8.04 6.87 -2.72
CA SER A 122 7.25 7.15 -3.92
C SER A 122 7.35 8.61 -4.36
N ALA A 123 7.43 9.57 -3.43
CA ALA A 123 7.60 10.97 -3.78
C ALA A 123 8.92 11.23 -4.52
N ASP A 124 10.03 10.65 -4.06
CA ASP A 124 11.32 10.72 -4.75
C ASP A 124 11.23 10.14 -6.17
N TYR A 125 10.50 9.04 -6.34
CA TYR A 125 10.25 8.45 -7.66
C TYR A 125 9.41 9.36 -8.57
N PHE A 126 8.34 9.98 -8.06
CA PHE A 126 7.55 10.93 -8.88
C PHE A 126 8.33 12.17 -9.28
N ILE A 127 9.24 12.65 -8.43
CA ILE A 127 10.17 13.74 -8.78
C ILE A 127 11.07 13.33 -9.94
N LYS A 128 11.60 12.09 -9.93
CA LYS A 128 12.38 11.55 -11.05
C LYS A 128 11.55 11.43 -12.34
N CYS A 129 10.28 11.02 -12.23
CA CYS A 129 9.37 10.87 -13.37
C CYS A 129 8.96 12.22 -14.00
N HIS A 130 8.91 13.31 -13.23
CA HIS A 130 8.58 14.64 -13.73
C HIS A 130 9.82 15.35 -14.27
N VAL A 131 10.23 14.94 -15.48
CA VAL A 131 11.53 15.30 -16.06
C VAL A 131 11.57 16.73 -16.64
N SER A 132 10.40 17.30 -16.96
CA SER A 132 10.25 18.68 -17.40
C SER A 132 8.83 19.19 -17.12
N PRO A 133 8.54 20.51 -17.24
CA PRO A 133 7.23 21.07 -16.85
C PRO A 133 6.01 20.31 -17.36
N ASN A 134 6.06 19.80 -18.61
CA ASN A 134 4.96 19.13 -19.27
C ASN A 134 5.31 17.70 -19.73
N GLU A 135 6.26 17.03 -19.07
CA GLU A 135 6.59 15.63 -19.37
C GLU A 135 6.66 14.82 -18.07
N LEU A 136 5.86 13.75 -18.02
CA LEU A 136 5.75 12.88 -16.85
C LEU A 136 5.79 11.41 -17.27
N TYR A 137 6.77 10.66 -16.79
CA TYR A 137 6.77 9.20 -16.93
C TYR A 137 5.71 8.57 -16.02
N GLY A 138 4.72 7.92 -16.63
CA GLY A 138 3.59 7.30 -15.94
C GLY A 138 3.75 5.80 -15.74
N GLN A 139 4.69 5.15 -16.43
CA GLN A 139 4.88 3.70 -16.32
C GLN A 139 6.32 3.29 -16.63
N VAL A 140 6.82 2.27 -15.94
CA VAL A 140 8.03 1.53 -16.31
C VAL A 140 7.76 0.03 -16.25
N GLY A 141 8.10 -0.68 -17.32
CA GLY A 141 7.74 -2.09 -17.55
C GLY A 141 6.57 -2.21 -18.53
N ASP A 142 6.64 -3.21 -19.41
CA ASP A 142 5.51 -3.63 -20.24
C ASP A 142 4.72 -4.70 -19.50
N PHE A 143 3.39 -4.58 -19.47
CA PHE A 143 2.52 -5.48 -18.70
C PHE A 143 2.61 -6.93 -19.17
N ASN A 144 2.54 -7.17 -20.49
CA ASN A 144 2.59 -8.53 -21.02
C ASN A 144 3.99 -9.11 -20.84
N LEU A 145 4.99 -8.27 -21.12
CA LEU A 145 6.40 -8.43 -20.76
C LEU A 145 6.56 -9.12 -19.41
N ASP A 146 6.27 -8.31 -18.41
CA ASP A 146 6.49 -8.59 -17.00
C ASP A 146 5.70 -9.82 -16.54
N HIS A 147 4.47 -10.02 -17.03
CA HIS A 147 3.59 -11.11 -16.60
C HIS A 147 3.91 -12.47 -17.23
N GLU A 148 4.82 -12.53 -18.22
CA GLU A 148 5.41 -13.78 -18.70
C GLU A 148 6.54 -14.28 -17.78
N PHE A 149 7.06 -13.43 -16.90
CA PHE A 149 8.12 -13.77 -15.95
C PHE A 149 7.55 -14.09 -14.56
N TRP A 150 7.93 -15.25 -14.02
CA TRP A 150 7.62 -15.63 -12.64
C TRP A 150 8.92 -15.90 -11.88
N GLY A 151 9.31 -14.96 -11.03
CA GLY A 151 10.59 -15.04 -10.33
C GLY A 151 10.78 -13.91 -9.34
N ARG A 152 12.04 -13.60 -9.03
CA ARG A 152 12.40 -12.51 -8.13
C ARG A 152 12.63 -11.22 -8.91
N PRO A 153 12.28 -10.04 -8.38
CA PRO A 153 12.57 -8.77 -9.06
C PRO A 153 14.08 -8.56 -9.26
N GLU A 154 14.92 -9.11 -8.40
CA GLU A 154 16.39 -9.06 -8.49
C GLU A 154 16.95 -9.88 -9.67
N GLU A 155 16.13 -10.73 -10.29
CA GLU A 155 16.49 -11.62 -11.41
C GLU A 155 15.88 -11.16 -12.74
N LEU A 156 15.21 -10.00 -12.77
CA LEU A 156 14.65 -9.42 -13.99
C LEU A 156 15.73 -9.24 -15.06
N ASN A 157 15.56 -9.92 -16.19
CA ASN A 157 16.51 -9.90 -17.31
C ASN A 157 15.85 -9.52 -18.65
N MET A 158 14.71 -8.85 -18.58
CA MET A 158 13.87 -8.48 -19.72
C MET A 158 13.86 -6.97 -19.97
N SER A 159 13.40 -6.57 -21.15
CA SER A 159 13.20 -5.16 -21.48
C SER A 159 12.09 -4.56 -20.60
N ARG A 160 12.36 -3.39 -20.03
CA ARG A 160 11.41 -2.65 -19.17
C ARG A 160 11.21 -1.24 -19.72
N PRO A 161 10.42 -1.08 -20.80
CA PRO A 161 10.22 0.23 -21.43
C PRO A 161 9.53 1.20 -20.47
N ALA A 162 9.89 2.48 -20.57
CA ALA A 162 9.22 3.56 -19.86
C ALA A 162 8.20 4.24 -20.77
N TYR A 163 7.08 4.72 -20.21
CA TYR A 163 6.04 5.42 -20.96
C TYR A 163 5.74 6.75 -20.28
N LYS A 164 5.61 7.81 -21.08
CA LYS A 164 5.34 9.16 -20.59
C LYS A 164 4.10 9.75 -21.23
N ILE A 165 3.49 10.68 -20.50
CA ILE A 165 2.52 11.64 -21.03
C ILE A 165 3.22 12.97 -21.26
N ASP A 166 2.75 13.71 -22.25
CA ASP A 166 3.23 15.04 -22.59
C ASP A 166 2.12 15.91 -23.17
N ALA A 167 2.43 17.15 -23.56
CA ALA A 167 1.42 18.07 -24.10
C ALA A 167 0.79 17.60 -25.43
N GLN A 168 1.42 16.67 -26.16
CA GLN A 168 0.89 16.09 -27.40
C GLN A 168 0.15 14.77 -27.14
N HIS A 169 0.46 14.10 -26.03
CA HIS A 169 -0.11 12.82 -25.60
C HIS A 169 -0.52 12.91 -24.11
N PRO A 170 -1.65 13.59 -23.80
CA PRO A 170 -2.08 13.84 -22.43
C PRO A 170 -2.59 12.58 -21.70
#